data_AF-A0A2K2V9F1-F1
#
_entry.id   AF-A0A2K2V9F1-F1
#
_cell.length_a   1.000
_cell.length_b   1.000
_cell.length_c   1.000
_cell.angle_alpha   90.00
_cell.angle_beta   90.00
_cell.angle_gamma   90.00
#
_symmetry.space_group_name_H-M   'P 1'
#
loop_
_entity.id
_entity.type
_entity.pdbx_description
1 polymer ?
#
loop_
_entity_poly.entity_id
_entity_poly.type
_entity_poly.pdbx_seq_one_letter_code
_entity_poly.pdbx_strand_id
1 'polypeptide(L)'
;MSALEDGKAIEKAKSLLSEILLSERITGADIEKYIRKAIRYNVWRLLPDERRIFLILARRKRSFTSKLISEAIRSSLIEIESLTLRGKALIHGIILKFKEMIFGIGKKEVEREKDIILALGISHLNAPSLGYVPG
;
A
#
# COMPACT_ATOMS: atom_id res chain seq x y z
N MET A 1 -16.14 1.88 -16.80
CA MET A 1 -16.58 1.81 -15.40
C MET A 1 -16.73 3.22 -14.87
N SER A 2 -17.64 3.46 -13.92
CA SER A 2 -17.67 4.77 -13.26
C SER A 2 -16.42 4.92 -12.40
N ALA A 3 -15.78 6.09 -12.40
CA ALA A 3 -14.56 6.36 -11.62
C ALA A 3 -14.72 6.04 -10.10
N LEU A 4 -15.98 6.01 -9.63
CA LEU A 4 -16.35 5.68 -8.25
C LEU A 4 -16.12 4.20 -7.89
N GLU A 5 -16.21 3.28 -8.86
CA GLU A 5 -15.98 1.85 -8.62
C GLU A 5 -14.49 1.52 -8.52
N ASP A 6 -13.67 2.15 -9.35
CA ASP A 6 -12.22 1.98 -9.31
C ASP A 6 -11.60 2.57 -8.04
N GLY A 7 -12.10 3.73 -7.56
CA GLY A 7 -11.68 4.32 -6.30
C GLY A 7 -11.92 3.41 -5.08
N LYS A 8 -13.11 2.78 -5.01
CA LYS A 8 -13.43 1.83 -3.93
C LYS A 8 -12.56 0.58 -3.97
N ALA A 9 -12.27 0.06 -5.16
CA ALA A 9 -11.40 -1.11 -5.32
C ALA A 9 -9.96 -0.81 -4.86
N ILE A 10 -9.43 0.38 -5.19
CA ILE A 10 -8.10 0.81 -4.76
C ILE A 10 -8.01 0.92 -3.23
N GLU A 11 -8.99 1.55 -2.58
CA GLU A 11 -8.98 1.69 -1.13
C GLU A 11 -9.10 0.34 -0.42
N LYS A 12 -9.92 -0.58 -0.97
CA LYS A 12 -10.00 -1.95 -0.45
C LYS A 12 -8.66 -2.68 -0.60
N ALA A 13 -7.99 -2.55 -1.73
CA ALA A 13 -6.69 -3.16 -1.97
C ALA A 13 -5.60 -2.61 -1.05
N LYS A 14 -5.56 -1.29 -0.83
CA LYS A 14 -4.65 -0.65 0.14
C LYS A 14 -4.92 -1.10 1.56
N SER A 15 -6.19 -1.26 1.94
CA SER A 15 -6.57 -1.76 3.26
C SER A 15 -6.06 -3.19 3.48
N LEU A 16 -6.30 -4.10 2.52
CA LEU A 16 -5.75 -5.47 2.57
C LEU A 16 -4.22 -5.47 2.63
N LEU A 17 -3.57 -4.62 1.83
CA LEU A 17 -2.13 -4.48 1.86
C LEU A 17 -1.61 -4.02 3.23
N SER A 18 -2.34 -3.14 3.92
CA SER A 18 -2.06 -2.69 5.29
C SER A 18 -2.09 -3.84 6.29
N GLU A 19 -3.08 -4.72 6.17
CA GLU A 19 -3.24 -5.87 7.08
C GLU A 19 -2.18 -6.96 6.87
N ILE A 20 -1.58 -7.03 5.68
CA ILE A 20 -0.60 -8.04 5.29
C ILE A 20 0.83 -7.56 5.51
N LEU A 21 1.12 -6.31 5.16
CA LEU A 21 2.49 -5.79 5.22
C LEU A 21 2.84 -5.19 6.58
N LEU A 22 1.88 -4.55 7.24
CA LEU A 22 2.16 -3.83 8.48
C LEU A 22 1.88 -4.71 9.69
N SER A 23 2.82 -4.68 10.64
CA SER A 23 2.64 -5.27 11.96
C SER A 23 1.38 -4.75 12.65
N GLU A 24 0.75 -5.57 13.49
CA GLU A 24 -0.39 -5.13 14.31
C GLU A 24 0.00 -3.94 15.19
N ARG A 25 1.19 -4.01 15.82
CA ARG A 25 1.79 -2.93 16.61
C ARG A 25 2.94 -2.32 15.83
N ILE A 26 2.80 -1.04 15.48
CA ILE A 26 3.85 -0.27 14.80
C ILE A 26 4.72 0.44 15.83
N THR A 27 6.03 0.28 15.68
CA THR A 27 7.05 0.93 16.51
C THR A 27 7.82 1.99 15.72
N GLY A 28 8.58 2.83 16.43
CA GLY A 28 9.49 3.77 15.78
C GLY A 28 10.52 3.10 14.85
N ALA A 29 10.95 1.88 15.19
CA ALA A 29 11.87 1.10 14.37
C ALA A 29 11.23 0.64 13.04
N ASP A 30 9.94 0.26 13.08
CA ASP A 30 9.18 -0.04 11.85
C ASP A 30 9.07 1.20 10.97
N ILE A 31 8.76 2.36 11.55
CA ILE A 31 8.70 3.63 10.82
C ILE A 31 10.05 3.95 10.19
N GLU A 32 11.15 3.82 10.93
CA GLU A 32 12.49 4.05 10.40
C GLU A 32 12.82 3.11 9.23
N LYS A 33 12.45 1.83 9.32
CA LYS A 33 12.60 0.87 8.22
C LYS A 33 11.87 1.36 6.96
N TYR A 34 10.65 1.86 7.11
CA TYR A 34 9.86 2.39 5.99
C TYR A 34 10.41 3.71 5.44
N ILE A 35 10.94 4.62 6.29
CA ILE A 35 11.63 5.83 5.83
C ILE A 35 12.85 5.45 5.00
N ARG A 36 13.71 4.54 5.49
CA ARG A 36 14.89 4.07 4.75
C ARG A 36 14.51 3.42 3.42
N LYS A 37 13.41 2.65 3.42
CA LYS A 37 12.83 2.08 2.21
C LYS A 37 12.41 3.17 1.24
N ALA A 38 11.63 4.16 1.68
CA ALA A 38 11.15 5.25 0.84
C ALA A 38 12.28 6.04 0.18
N ILE A 39 13.37 6.29 0.93
CA ILE A 39 14.58 6.95 0.41
C ILE A 39 15.24 6.07 -0.66
N ARG A 40 15.44 4.77 -0.38
CA ARG A 40 16.07 3.83 -1.33
C ARG A 40 15.32 3.73 -2.66
N TYR A 41 13.99 3.76 -2.62
CA TYR A 41 13.15 3.73 -3.81
C TYR A 41 12.90 5.12 -4.43
N ASN A 42 13.55 6.17 -3.91
CA ASN A 42 13.38 7.57 -4.34
C ASN A 42 11.90 8.07 -4.31
N VAL A 43 11.08 7.47 -3.46
CA VAL A 43 9.66 7.84 -3.26
C VAL A 43 9.47 8.75 -2.05
N TRP A 44 10.50 8.91 -1.21
CA TRP A 44 10.43 9.80 -0.04
C TRP A 44 10.02 11.23 -0.41
N ARG A 45 10.61 11.77 -1.49
CA ARG A 45 10.32 13.13 -1.99
C ARG A 45 8.92 13.31 -2.58
N LEU A 46 8.20 12.22 -2.81
CA LEU A 46 6.83 12.27 -3.35
C LEU A 46 5.78 12.38 -2.23
N LEU A 47 6.17 12.16 -0.97
CA LEU A 47 5.29 12.37 0.17
C LEU A 47 5.16 13.86 0.50
N PRO A 48 3.95 14.33 0.88
CA PRO A 48 3.75 15.67 1.41
C PRO A 48 4.67 15.98 2.61
N ASP A 49 5.06 17.23 2.74
CA ASP A 49 6.01 17.72 3.76
C ASP A 49 5.54 17.38 5.17
N GLU A 50 4.25 17.57 5.44
CA GLU A 50 3.64 17.30 6.75
C GLU A 50 3.78 15.82 7.11
N ARG A 51 3.57 14.92 6.14
CA ARG A 51 3.72 13.48 6.35
C ARG A 51 5.17 13.10 6.60
N ARG A 52 6.10 13.70 5.85
CA ARG A 52 7.54 13.47 6.05
C ARG A 52 7.97 13.89 7.44
N ILE A 53 7.61 15.10 7.87
CA ILE A 53 7.91 15.62 9.20
C ILE A 53 7.29 14.73 10.28
N PHE A 54 6.02 14.36 10.11
CA PHE A 54 5.31 13.48 11.04
C PHE A 54 6.03 12.14 11.22
N LEU A 55 6.43 11.47 10.13
CA LEU A 55 7.17 10.20 10.21
C LEU A 55 8.56 10.36 10.84
N ILE A 56 9.28 11.45 10.54
CA ILE A 56 10.58 11.77 11.14
C ILE A 56 10.47 11.91 12.67
N LEU A 57 9.40 12.54 13.16
CA LEU A 57 9.15 12.69 14.60
C LEU A 57 8.68 11.36 15.22
N ALA A 58 7.76 10.67 14.55
CA ALA A 58 7.17 9.43 15.03
C ALA A 58 8.22 8.32 15.21
N ARG A 59 9.23 8.22 14.34
CA ARG A 59 10.28 7.18 14.43
C ARG A 59 11.03 7.14 15.76
N ARG A 60 11.00 8.23 16.54
CA ARG A 60 11.66 8.32 17.85
C ARG A 60 10.85 7.70 18.99
N LYS A 61 9.60 7.30 18.76
CA LYS A 61 8.71 6.75 19.79
C LYS A 61 8.79 5.22 19.83
N ARG A 62 8.78 4.66 21.05
CA ARG A 62 8.77 3.21 21.25
C ARG A 62 7.41 2.59 20.92
N SER A 63 6.32 3.30 21.23
CA SER A 63 4.94 2.86 20.98
C SER A 63 4.02 4.06 20.79
N PHE A 64 2.84 3.80 20.23
CA PHE A 64 1.77 4.77 20.02
C PHE A 64 0.52 4.25 20.72
N THR A 65 0.00 5.02 21.68
CA THR A 65 -1.22 4.66 22.42
C THR A 65 -2.49 5.20 21.75
N SER A 66 -2.37 6.30 21.01
CA SER A 66 -3.50 6.89 20.29
C SER A 66 -3.80 6.09 19.02
N LYS A 67 -5.08 5.69 18.89
CA LYS A 67 -5.62 5.04 17.69
C LYS A 67 -5.47 5.94 16.46
N LEU A 68 -5.83 7.23 16.60
CA LEU A 68 -5.72 8.19 15.51
C LEU A 68 -4.29 8.33 14.99
N ILE A 69 -3.30 8.43 15.90
CA ILE A 69 -1.89 8.51 15.52
C ILE A 69 -1.46 7.22 14.81
N SER A 70 -1.88 6.07 15.32
CA SER A 70 -1.55 4.76 14.73
C SER A 70 -2.13 4.62 13.32
N GLU A 71 -3.37 5.06 13.10
CA GLU A 71 -4.01 5.08 11.78
C GLU A 71 -3.30 6.04 10.81
N ALA A 72 -2.93 7.23 11.26
CA ALA A 72 -2.17 8.19 10.44
C ALA A 72 -0.80 7.64 10.02
N ILE A 73 -0.11 6.93 10.93
CA ILE A 73 1.14 6.24 10.62
C ILE A 73 0.88 5.12 9.61
N ARG A 74 -0.09 4.23 9.85
CA ARG A 74 -0.44 3.13 8.93
C ARG A 74 -0.71 3.64 7.52
N SER A 75 -1.54 4.67 7.40
CA SER A 75 -1.86 5.31 6.12
C SER A 75 -0.60 5.84 5.42
N SER A 76 0.28 6.51 6.17
CA SER A 76 1.55 7.01 5.63
C SER A 76 2.51 5.90 5.18
N LEU A 77 2.58 4.79 5.92
CA LEU A 77 3.41 3.64 5.55
C LEU A 77 2.86 2.93 4.30
N ILE A 78 1.54 2.84 4.16
CA ILE A 78 0.90 2.28 2.97
C ILE A 78 1.04 3.18 1.75
N GLU A 79 1.02 4.50 1.95
CA GLU A 79 1.31 5.43 0.87
C GLU A 79 2.73 5.21 0.32
N ILE A 80 3.72 5.04 1.20
CA ILE A 80 5.08 4.65 0.80
C ILE A 80 5.07 3.38 -0.05
N GLU A 81 4.37 2.32 0.37
CA GLU A 81 4.28 1.08 -0.40
C GLU A 81 3.65 1.31 -1.77
N SER A 82 2.54 2.05 -1.82
CA SER A 82 1.80 2.36 -3.05
C SER A 82 2.62 3.14 -4.08
N LEU A 83 3.69 3.81 -3.66
CA LEU A 83 4.60 4.52 -4.55
C LEU A 83 5.71 3.61 -5.10
N THR A 84 6.00 2.47 -4.45
CA THR A 84 7.01 1.50 -4.92
C THR A 84 6.47 0.63 -6.05
N LEU A 85 7.33 0.19 -6.97
CA LEU A 85 6.91 -0.72 -8.06
C LEU A 85 6.25 -2.00 -7.52
N ARG A 86 6.84 -2.62 -6.51
CA ARG A 86 6.30 -3.83 -5.87
C ARG A 86 4.95 -3.57 -5.23
N GLY A 87 4.78 -2.47 -4.51
CA GLY A 87 3.51 -2.15 -3.87
C GLY A 87 2.42 -1.81 -4.89
N LYS A 88 2.74 -1.09 -5.96
CA LYS A 88 1.84 -0.89 -7.11
C LYS A 88 1.40 -2.22 -7.69
N ALA A 89 2.34 -3.12 -7.98
CA ALA A 89 2.02 -4.43 -8.51
C ALA A 89 1.10 -5.22 -7.57
N LEU A 90 1.37 -5.25 -6.26
CA LEU A 90 0.48 -5.90 -5.30
C LEU A 90 -0.93 -5.28 -5.30
N ILE A 91 -1.05 -3.96 -5.33
CA ILE A 91 -2.35 -3.27 -5.39
C ILE A 91 -3.11 -3.68 -6.66
N HIS A 92 -2.47 -3.59 -7.83
CA HIS A 92 -3.10 -3.96 -9.10
C HIS A 92 -3.48 -5.45 -9.14
N GLY A 93 -2.62 -6.34 -8.65
CA GLY A 93 -2.91 -7.76 -8.56
C GLY A 93 -4.10 -8.06 -7.64
N ILE A 94 -4.19 -7.40 -6.49
CA ILE A 94 -5.33 -7.53 -5.57
C ILE A 94 -6.62 -7.04 -6.24
N ILE A 95 -6.57 -5.91 -6.96
CA ILE A 95 -7.74 -5.36 -7.68
C ILE A 95 -8.22 -6.34 -8.76
N LEU A 96 -7.31 -6.90 -9.55
CA LEU A 96 -7.65 -7.86 -10.60
C LEU A 96 -8.27 -9.12 -10.00
N LYS A 97 -7.65 -9.66 -8.95
CA LYS A 97 -8.15 -10.85 -8.27
C LYS A 97 -9.51 -10.60 -7.61
N PHE A 98 -9.72 -9.39 -7.06
CA PHE A 98 -11.01 -8.98 -6.52
C PHE A 98 -12.10 -8.93 -7.61
N LYS A 99 -11.77 -8.50 -8.84
CA LYS A 99 -12.70 -8.47 -9.97
C LYS A 99 -13.07 -9.88 -10.47
N GLU A 100 -12.20 -10.87 -10.31
CA GLU A 100 -12.46 -12.26 -10.70
C GLU A 100 -13.32 -13.03 -9.69
N MET A 101 -13.36 -12.62 -8.42
CA MET A 101 -14.02 -13.37 -7.35
C MET A 101 -15.38 -12.75 -6.97
N ILE A 102 -16.45 -13.54 -7.10
CA ILE A 102 -17.84 -13.15 -6.77
C ILE A 102 -17.98 -12.68 -5.32
N PHE A 103 -17.22 -13.28 -4.39
CA PHE A 103 -17.27 -12.97 -2.95
C PHE A 103 -16.14 -12.03 -2.49
N GLY A 104 -15.35 -11.48 -3.41
CA GLY A 104 -14.15 -10.69 -3.10
C GLY A 104 -12.98 -11.55 -2.62
N ILE A 105 -11.92 -10.88 -2.14
CA ILE A 105 -10.70 -11.51 -1.64
C ILE A 105 -10.39 -11.04 -0.22
N GLY A 106 -10.02 -11.99 0.65
CA GLY A 106 -9.63 -11.75 2.04
C GLY A 106 -8.12 -11.80 2.26
N LYS A 107 -7.69 -11.46 3.48
CA LYS A 107 -6.28 -11.47 3.88
C LYS A 107 -5.59 -12.83 3.63
N LYS A 108 -6.24 -13.94 4.03
CA LYS A 108 -5.66 -15.29 3.95
C LYS A 108 -5.39 -15.70 2.50
N GLU A 109 -6.30 -15.36 1.60
CA GLU A 109 -6.17 -15.63 0.18
C GLU A 109 -5.02 -14.83 -0.43
N VAL A 110 -4.92 -13.54 -0.09
CA VAL A 110 -3.81 -12.69 -0.58
C VAL A 110 -2.45 -13.19 -0.07
N GLU A 111 -2.37 -13.62 1.18
CA GLU A 111 -1.14 -14.19 1.75
C GLU A 111 -0.76 -15.50 1.05
N ARG A 112 -1.73 -16.37 0.78
CA ARG A 112 -1.52 -17.67 0.10
C ARG A 112 -1.11 -17.50 -1.36
N GLU A 113 -1.73 -16.57 -2.08
CA GLU A 113 -1.52 -16.36 -3.52
C GLU A 113 -0.60 -15.18 -3.85
N LYS A 114 0.21 -14.74 -2.88
CA LYS A 114 1.01 -13.51 -2.99
C LYS A 114 1.85 -13.43 -4.25
N ASP A 115 2.49 -14.52 -4.65
CA ASP A 115 3.34 -14.55 -5.84
C ASP A 115 2.52 -14.47 -7.13
N ILE A 116 1.35 -15.10 -7.17
CA ILE A 116 0.39 -15.02 -8.28
C ILE A 116 -0.13 -13.58 -8.39
N ILE A 117 -0.54 -12.98 -7.27
CA ILE A 117 -1.02 -11.59 -7.20
C ILE A 117 0.08 -10.63 -7.68
N LEU A 118 1.31 -10.83 -7.25
CA LEU A 118 2.43 -10.00 -7.69
C LEU A 118 2.67 -10.17 -9.19
N ALA A 119 2.66 -11.40 -9.72
CA ALA A 119 2.82 -11.68 -11.14
C ALA A 119 1.71 -11.05 -11.99
N LEU A 120 0.45 -11.17 -11.57
CA LEU A 120 -0.69 -10.52 -12.21
C LEU A 120 -0.54 -9.00 -12.24
N GLY A 121 -0.15 -8.42 -11.10
CA GLY A 121 0.08 -6.98 -10.99
C GLY A 121 1.22 -6.47 -11.87
N ILE A 122 2.34 -7.19 -11.93
CA ILE A 122 3.47 -6.87 -12.82
C ILE A 122 3.03 -6.97 -14.28
N SER A 123 2.34 -8.05 -14.65
CA SER A 123 1.80 -8.25 -16.00
C SER A 123 0.90 -7.09 -16.40
N HIS A 124 -0.01 -6.67 -15.51
CA HIS A 124 -0.91 -5.55 -15.76
C HIS A 124 -0.19 -4.20 -15.88
N LEU A 125 0.81 -3.93 -15.04
CA LEU A 125 1.60 -2.70 -15.12
C LEU A 125 2.47 -2.64 -16.39
N ASN A 126 2.89 -3.80 -16.89
CA ASN A 126 3.72 -3.92 -18.10
C ASN A 126 2.91 -4.11 -19.37
N ALA A 127 1.61 -4.35 -19.29
CA ALA A 127 0.76 -4.47 -20.46
C ALA A 127 0.86 -3.15 -21.25
N PRO A 128 1.29 -3.18 -22.51
CA PRO A 128 1.28 -1.98 -23.34
C PRO A 128 -0.15 -1.48 -23.34
N SER A 129 -0.35 -0.26 -22.84
CA SER A 129 -1.67 0.31 -22.67
C SER A 129 -2.44 0.23 -23.99
N LEU A 130 -3.39 -0.70 -24.10
CA LEU A 130 -4.50 -0.53 -25.03
C LEU A 130 -5.41 0.56 -24.44
N GLY A 131 -4.91 1.80 -24.48
CA GLY A 131 -5.65 3.03 -24.24
C GLY A 131 -6.49 3.13 -22.96
N TYR A 132 -5.87 3.19 -21.76
CA TYR A 132 -6.50 3.91 -20.66
C TYR A 132 -5.49 4.39 -19.60
N VAL A 133 -5.39 5.71 -19.46
CA VAL A 133 -4.74 6.41 -18.35
C VAL A 133 -5.79 7.36 -17.78
N PRO A 134 -6.24 7.18 -16.52
CA PRO A 134 -6.80 8.27 -15.75
C PRO A 134 -5.80 8.66 -14.66
N GLY A 135 -5.29 9.88 -14.78
CA GLY A 135 -4.70 10.64 -13.67
C GLY A 135 -5.78 11.24 -12.78
#